data_AF-A0A536SYB9-F1
#
_entry.id   AF-A0A536SYB9-F1
#
_cell.length_a   1.000
_cell.length_b   1.000
_cell.length_c   1.000
_cell.angle_alpha   90.00
_cell.angle_beta   90.00
_cell.angle_gamma   90.00
#
_symmetry.space_group_name_H-M   'P 1'
#
loop_
_entity.id
_entity.type
_entity.pdbx_description
1 polymer ?
#
loop_
_entity_poly.entity_id
_entity_poly.type
_entity_poly.pdbx_seq_one_letter_code
_entity_poly.pdbx_strand_id
1 'polypeptide(L)'
;MGKVGSMSEKLSPRLTDKYMERTTFDSQRTPVAASADRPSNLYQPVDHDGGERGQFQGRVRSFSASTEAVLHPRATVGILAGVTAAIRGIRAWRRNRDSRHSISP
;
A
#
# COMPACT_ATOMS: atom_id res chain seq x y z
N MET A 1 1.56 0.32 2.60
CA MET A 1 2.38 0.07 3.81
C MET A 1 1.77 -0.93 4.81
N GLY A 2 0.60 -1.56 4.56
CA GLY A 2 -0.08 -2.38 5.58
C GLY A 2 0.52 -3.76 5.92
N LYS A 3 1.22 -4.43 4.98
CA LYS A 3 1.69 -5.82 5.23
C LYS A 3 2.93 -5.90 6.11
N VAL A 4 3.82 -4.90 6.04
CA VAL A 4 5.06 -4.88 6.84
C VAL A 4 4.76 -4.61 8.32
N GLY A 5 3.78 -3.74 8.61
CA GLY A 5 3.28 -3.54 9.98
C GLY A 5 2.70 -4.82 10.59
N SER A 6 1.85 -5.54 9.84
CA SER A 6 1.23 -6.79 10.34
C SER A 6 2.22 -7.92 10.66
N MET A 7 3.39 -7.93 10.01
CA MET A 7 4.45 -8.89 10.31
C MET A 7 5.18 -8.53 11.61
N SER A 8 5.37 -7.23 11.87
CA SER A 8 5.95 -6.72 13.13
C SER A 8 5.04 -7.02 14.32
N GLU A 9 3.73 -6.86 14.12
CA GLU A 9 2.68 -7.13 15.12
C GLU A 9 2.68 -8.60 15.57
N LYS A 10 2.95 -9.53 14.66
CA LYS A 10 3.11 -10.96 14.98
C LYS A 10 4.39 -11.26 15.76
N LEU A 11 5.40 -10.41 15.65
CA LEU A 11 6.72 -10.60 16.28
C LEU A 11 6.80 -9.95 17.67
N SER A 12 6.23 -8.75 17.83
CA SER A 12 6.19 -8.04 19.12
C SER A 12 5.04 -7.02 19.15
N PRO A 13 3.82 -7.44 19.52
CA PRO A 13 2.64 -6.58 19.55
C PRO A 13 2.86 -5.31 20.37
N ARG A 14 3.48 -5.44 21.55
CA ARG A 14 3.74 -4.32 22.47
C ARG A 14 4.69 -3.26 21.90
N LEU A 15 5.65 -3.67 21.07
CA LEU A 15 6.57 -2.71 20.44
C LEU A 15 5.87 -1.99 19.29
N THR A 16 5.06 -2.71 18.52
CA THR A 16 4.23 -2.14 17.47
C THR A 16 3.26 -1.10 18.04
N ASP A 17 2.57 -1.42 19.14
CA ASP A 17 1.65 -0.50 19.82
C ASP A 17 2.37 0.79 20.26
N LYS A 18 3.52 0.67 20.96
CA LYS A 18 4.29 1.85 21.38
C LYS A 18 4.83 2.68 20.22
N TYR A 19 5.16 2.04 19.11
CA TYR A 19 5.59 2.75 17.90
C TYR A 19 4.42 3.51 17.27
N MET A 20 3.25 2.87 17.15
CA MET A 20 2.05 3.50 16.61
C MET A 20 1.58 4.65 17.50
N GLU A 21 1.56 4.46 18.82
CA GLU A 21 1.21 5.49 19.81
C GLU A 21 2.08 6.75 19.61
N ARG A 22 3.40 6.58 19.48
CA ARG A 22 4.33 7.71 19.33
C ARG A 22 4.27 8.41 17.98
N THR A 23 3.94 7.70 16.90
CA THR A 23 4.15 8.22 15.54
C THR A 23 2.86 8.51 14.78
N THR A 24 1.78 7.80 15.11
CA THR A 24 0.55 7.83 14.30
C THR A 24 -0.48 8.78 14.90
N PHE A 25 -0.47 9.00 16.22
CA PHE A 25 -1.47 9.86 16.86
C PHE A 25 -1.39 11.31 16.37
N ASP A 26 -0.19 11.89 16.35
CA ASP A 26 0.01 13.25 15.84
C ASP A 26 -0.25 13.36 14.34
N SER A 27 -0.04 12.29 13.57
CA SER A 27 -0.33 12.27 12.13
C SER A 27 -1.82 12.36 11.80
N GLN A 28 -2.70 12.06 12.75
CA GLN A 28 -4.16 12.20 12.60
C GLN A 28 -4.66 13.59 12.97
N ARG A 29 -3.83 14.45 13.57
CA ARG A 29 -4.20 15.81 13.94
C ARG A 29 -4.10 16.74 12.72
N THR A 30 -5.01 17.71 12.66
CA THR A 30 -4.91 18.83 11.73
C THR A 30 -4.56 20.10 12.52
N PRO A 31 -3.73 21.00 11.98
CA PRO A 31 -3.51 22.31 12.56
C PRO A 31 -4.75 23.22 12.46
N VAL A 32 -5.76 22.83 11.65
CA VAL A 32 -6.99 23.59 11.47
C VAL A 32 -7.92 23.35 12.65
N ALA A 33 -8.18 24.40 13.43
CA ALA A 33 -9.15 24.34 14.52
C ALA A 33 -10.57 24.08 13.99
N ALA A 34 -11.37 23.36 14.77
CA ALA A 34 -12.80 23.22 14.47
C ALA A 34 -13.49 24.59 14.58
N SER A 35 -14.44 24.87 13.68
CA SER A 35 -15.28 26.07 13.77
C SER A 35 -16.10 26.03 15.07
N ALA A 36 -16.13 27.16 15.79
CA ALA A 36 -16.93 27.31 17.01
C ALA A 36 -18.43 27.15 16.73
N ASP A 37 -18.87 27.54 15.54
CA ASP A 37 -20.27 27.49 15.11
C ASP A 37 -20.61 26.20 14.34
N ARG A 38 -19.75 25.16 14.39
CA ARG A 38 -20.02 23.90 13.69
C ARG A 38 -21.28 23.26 14.29
N PRO A 39 -22.34 23.03 13.49
CA PRO A 39 -23.56 22.42 14.00
C PRO A 39 -23.32 20.97 14.42
N SER A 40 -23.87 20.57 15.57
CA SER A 40 -23.81 19.19 16.04
C SER A 40 -24.91 18.36 15.39
N ASN A 41 -24.59 17.13 14.99
CA ASN A 41 -25.55 16.18 14.42
C ASN A 41 -25.79 14.93 15.30
N LEU A 42 -25.36 14.97 16.58
CA LEU A 42 -25.37 13.79 17.46
C LEU A 42 -26.77 13.40 17.92
N TYR A 43 -27.62 14.40 18.21
CA TYR A 43 -28.97 14.18 18.74
C TYR A 43 -30.07 14.44 17.72
N GLN A 44 -29.78 15.27 16.72
CA GLN A 44 -30.71 15.67 15.66
C GLN A 44 -29.92 15.80 14.35
N PRO A 45 -30.50 15.40 13.20
CA PRO A 45 -29.85 15.59 11.92
C PRO A 45 -29.66 17.08 11.61
N VAL A 46 -28.63 17.39 10.84
CA VAL A 46 -28.42 18.72 10.25
C VAL A 46 -29.00 18.73 8.83
N ASP A 47 -29.47 19.88 8.37
CA ASP A 47 -30.17 20.01 7.06
C ASP A 47 -29.28 19.75 5.84
N HIS A 48 -27.97 19.68 6.05
CA HIS A 48 -26.95 19.45 5.02
C HIS A 48 -26.16 18.18 5.35
N ASP A 49 -25.20 17.85 4.48
CA ASP A 49 -24.42 16.62 4.54
C ASP A 49 -23.43 16.53 5.74
N GLY A 50 -23.48 17.50 6.67
CA GLY A 50 -22.68 17.55 7.89
C GLY A 50 -21.17 17.58 7.68
N GLY A 51 -20.70 17.79 6.44
CA GLY A 51 -19.30 17.65 6.07
C GLY A 51 -18.80 16.20 6.10
N GLU A 52 -19.66 15.24 5.79
CA GLU A 52 -19.34 13.80 5.65
C GLU A 52 -18.19 13.53 4.67
N ARG A 53 -18.04 14.38 3.65
CA ARG A 53 -16.91 14.33 2.73
C ARG A 53 -15.72 15.04 3.34
N GLY A 54 -14.67 14.27 3.66
CA GLY A 54 -13.39 14.80 4.10
C GLY A 54 -12.81 15.80 3.09
N GLN A 55 -12.01 16.76 3.58
CA GLN A 55 -11.43 17.85 2.78
C GLN A 55 -10.29 17.41 1.83
N PHE A 56 -10.16 16.12 1.56
CA PHE A 56 -9.10 15.59 0.71
C PHE A 56 -9.37 15.97 -0.76
N GLN A 57 -8.60 16.92 -1.27
CA GLN A 57 -8.68 17.36 -2.67
C GLN A 57 -7.69 16.61 -3.58
N GLY A 58 -6.99 15.60 -3.04
CA GLY A 58 -5.99 14.84 -3.79
C GLY A 58 -6.60 13.89 -4.82
N ARG A 59 -5.77 13.43 -5.76
CA ARG A 59 -6.18 12.45 -6.77
C ARG A 59 -6.46 11.11 -6.11
N VAL A 60 -7.70 10.63 -6.19
CA VAL A 60 -8.05 9.26 -5.80
C VAL A 60 -7.56 8.31 -6.90
N ARG A 61 -6.83 7.27 -6.52
CA ARG A 61 -6.40 6.22 -7.46
C ARG A 61 -7.56 5.27 -7.72
N SER A 62 -7.95 5.12 -8.98
CA SER A 62 -8.99 4.17 -9.42
C SER A 62 -8.55 2.70 -9.34
N PHE A 63 -7.25 2.45 -9.20
CA PHE A 63 -6.68 1.10 -9.19
C PHE A 63 -5.61 0.95 -8.11
N SER A 64 -5.56 -0.24 -7.52
CA SER A 64 -4.60 -0.63 -6.50
C SER A 64 -4.06 -2.03 -6.79
N ALA A 65 -2.79 -2.10 -7.22
CA ALA A 65 -2.12 -3.36 -7.54
C ALA A 65 -2.14 -4.36 -6.39
N SER A 66 -2.06 -3.89 -5.13
CA SER A 66 -2.16 -4.77 -3.96
C SER A 66 -3.56 -5.35 -3.77
N THR A 67 -4.60 -4.57 -4.05
CA THR A 67 -5.99 -5.01 -3.95
C THR A 67 -6.28 -6.05 -5.01
N GLU A 68 -5.88 -5.76 -6.24
CA GLU A 68 -6.04 -6.64 -7.40
C GLU A 68 -5.28 -7.95 -7.25
N ALA A 69 -4.08 -7.89 -6.66
CA ALA A 69 -3.33 -9.09 -6.34
C ALA A 69 -4.05 -9.99 -5.31
N VAL A 70 -4.77 -9.39 -4.34
CA VAL A 70 -5.55 -10.14 -3.34
C VAL A 70 -6.84 -10.69 -3.95
N LEU A 71 -7.52 -9.92 -4.81
CA LEU A 71 -8.74 -10.36 -5.48
C LEU A 71 -8.50 -11.45 -6.53
N HIS A 72 -7.32 -11.46 -7.16
CA HIS A 72 -6.96 -12.41 -8.22
C HIS A 72 -5.72 -13.23 -7.87
N PRO A 73 -5.81 -14.16 -6.90
CA PRO A 73 -4.65 -14.90 -6.40
C PRO A 73 -4.01 -15.79 -7.47
N ARG A 74 -4.81 -16.48 -8.30
CA ARG A 74 -4.30 -17.34 -9.38
C ARG A 74 -3.57 -16.55 -10.46
N ALA A 75 -4.16 -15.45 -10.91
CA ALA A 75 -3.53 -14.57 -11.89
C ALA A 75 -2.22 -13.99 -11.35
N THR A 76 -2.22 -13.57 -10.08
CA THR A 76 -1.03 -13.06 -9.39
C THR A 76 0.09 -14.09 -9.35
N VAL A 77 -0.21 -15.33 -8.94
CA VAL A 77 0.79 -16.41 -8.94
C VAL A 77 1.31 -16.68 -10.35
N GLY A 78 0.43 -16.72 -11.35
CA GLY A 78 0.81 -16.90 -12.75
C GLY A 78 1.75 -15.81 -13.26
N ILE A 79 1.43 -14.54 -13.00
CA ILE A 79 2.27 -13.39 -13.38
C ILE A 79 3.64 -13.49 -12.70
N LEU A 80 3.68 -13.75 -11.39
CA LEU A 80 4.93 -13.85 -10.64
C LEU A 80 5.81 -15.00 -11.15
N ALA A 81 5.22 -16.16 -11.42
CA ALA A 81 5.92 -17.31 -12.00
C ALA A 81 6.46 -16.98 -13.39
N GLY A 82 5.64 -16.36 -14.26
CA GLY A 82 6.03 -15.95 -15.60
C GLY A 82 7.19 -14.96 -15.61
N VAL A 83 7.13 -13.91 -14.78
CA VAL A 83 8.22 -12.92 -14.63
C VAL A 83 9.51 -13.61 -14.16
N THR A 84 9.41 -14.51 -13.18
CA THR A 84 10.58 -15.25 -12.67
C THR A 84 11.22 -16.12 -13.75
N ALA A 85 10.40 -16.86 -14.50
CA ALA A 85 10.86 -17.69 -15.61
C ALA A 85 11.52 -16.85 -16.71
N ALA A 86 10.93 -15.71 -17.09
CA ALA A 86 11.48 -14.81 -18.10
C ALA A 86 12.87 -14.26 -17.69
N ILE A 87 13.02 -13.81 -16.45
CA ILE A 87 14.31 -13.31 -15.93
C ILE A 87 15.37 -14.42 -15.98
N ARG A 88 15.01 -15.65 -15.62
CA ARG A 88 15.93 -16.81 -15.66
C ARG A 88 16.29 -17.19 -17.09
N GLY A 89 15.32 -17.21 -18.00
CA GLY A 89 15.52 -17.48 -19.42
C GLY A 89 16.46 -16.46 -20.06
N ILE A 90 16.26 -15.16 -19.84
CA ILE A 90 17.13 -14.10 -20.36
C ILE A 90 18.56 -14.26 -19.81
N ARG A 91 18.73 -14.55 -18.52
CA ARG A 91 20.05 -14.79 -17.92
C ARG A 91 20.74 -16.04 -18.49
N ALA A 92 20.01 -17.12 -18.72
CA ALA A 92 20.56 -18.32 -19.34
C ALA A 92 20.97 -18.06 -20.79
N TRP A 93 20.14 -17.34 -21.55
CA TRP A 93 20.43 -16.98 -22.93
C TRP A 93 21.66 -16.08 -23.07
N ARG A 94 21.79 -15.05 -22.21
CA ARG A 94 22.97 -14.16 -22.20
C ARG A 94 24.26 -14.92 -21.89
N ARG A 95 24.27 -15.75 -20.84
CA ARG A 95 25.43 -16.59 -20.49
C ARG A 95 25.87 -17.48 -21.65
N ASN A 96 24.91 -18.09 -22.35
CA ASN A 96 25.22 -18.99 -23.46
C ASN A 96 25.72 -18.23 -24.71
N ARG A 97 25.40 -16.95 -24.85
CA ARG A 97 25.88 -16.08 -25.93
C ARG A 97 27.32 -15.64 -25.70
N ASP A 98 27.66 -15.29 -24.45
CA ASP A 98 29.00 -14.85 -24.06
C ASP A 98 30.02 -16.01 -24.18
N SER A 99 29.64 -17.23 -23.78
CA SER A 99 30.49 -18.43 -23.94
C SER A 99 30.71 -18.85 -25.41
N ARG A 100 29.87 -18.41 -26.34
CA ARG A 100 30.03 -18.69 -27.78
C ARG A 100 31.01 -17.75 -28.47
N HIS A 101 31.25 -16.56 -27.93
CA HIS A 101 32.20 -15.58 -28.48
C HIS A 101 33.64 -15.78 -27.98
N SER A 102 33.87 -16.59 -26.94
CA SER A 102 35.21 -16.85 -26.39
C SER A 102 35.92 -18.07 -26.98
N ILE A 103 35.37 -18.71 -28.03
CA ILE A 103 35.90 -19.97 -28.62
C ILE A 103 36.43 -19.76 -30.06
N SER A 104 36.50 -18.52 -30.55
CA SER A 104 37.13 -18.20 -31.84
C SER A 104 38.52 -17.59 -31.63
N PRO A 105 39.62 -18.24 -32.12
CA PRO A 105 40.98 -17.70 -32.11
C PRO A 105 41.18 -16.56 -33.12
#